data_AF-A0A1B7LCK2-F1
#
_entry.id   AF-A0A1B7LCK2-F1
#
_cell.length_a   1.000
_cell.length_b   1.000
_cell.length_c   1.000
_cell.angle_alpha   90.00
_cell.angle_beta   90.00
_cell.angle_gamma   90.00
#
_symmetry.space_group_name_H-M   'P 1'
#
loop_
_entity.id
_entity.type
_entity.pdbx_description
1 polymer ?
#
loop_
_entity_poly.entity_id
_entity_poly.type
_entity_poly.pdbx_seq_one_letter_code
_entity_poly.pdbx_strand_id
1 'polypeptide(L)'
;MGWNHLSNQPAKEEELKSRGERWRDWPRSSEEERKEAEEYYQREIMPLLIDVFVTRERPRVNKEYSGMILSLGTSFEPLVLSILALQPARVCFLCTEASRQYLDPVIQFTGLVPSCYEVRKVDKDNPLQIYQAIKEVYKDWGQPANIAVDFTGGTKAMSGGSAMAGGVIGAEMVYIASSNYLANLRRPFPGSEHLEFIPSPYQVFGDLEEEKAFGMLARYDYTSARRIFENLERQVPDPRRCRVLSLLCRAYEAWDNLDIPAARDNLTVLVESVRQYAAMQRDFILADKLPVLEFQMHALNVLVQQIEKFAKCLKEKKNRDSGLIVEILNEREFVLSLMFTLYCNARRREEQGKLDMASLLLYRLLELISQVRLAVHGLDTGAPDYSRCHAEELLSTLNSRYKNFNGGHVFHTLPEQISLFYGYLLLSAMKDELAAKVNLKSLRGQVQARNYNIFAHGFDFIGAEQCARFRELVEDLLEALLAVWGEDRFQLEEKFKFVIPQRG
;
A
#
# COMPACT_ATOMS: atom_id res chain seq x y z
N MET A 1 -11.16 -46.43 -1.90
CA MET A 1 -12.46 -47.05 -1.54
C MET A 1 -13.41 -45.94 -1.09
N GLY A 2 -14.05 -45.22 -2.01
CA GLY A 2 -14.77 -43.99 -1.65
C GLY A 2 -16.01 -43.77 -2.49
N TRP A 3 -17.11 -44.44 -2.14
CA TRP A 3 -18.47 -44.14 -2.60
C TRP A 3 -19.56 -44.61 -1.59
N ASN A 4 -19.21 -44.92 -0.33
CA ASN A 4 -20.15 -45.48 0.67
C ASN A 4 -20.45 -44.57 1.89
N HIS A 5 -19.87 -43.36 1.98
CA HIS A 5 -20.09 -42.51 3.16
C HIS A 5 -21.35 -41.63 3.09
N LEU A 6 -21.80 -41.24 1.88
CA LEU A 6 -22.95 -40.34 1.71
C LEU A 6 -24.31 -41.06 1.77
N SER A 7 -24.36 -42.37 1.50
CA SER A 7 -25.63 -43.11 1.37
C SER A 7 -26.31 -43.44 2.71
N ASN A 8 -25.62 -43.23 3.85
CA ASN A 8 -26.13 -43.60 5.18
C ASN A 8 -26.27 -42.41 6.15
N GLN A 9 -26.10 -41.17 5.67
CA GLN A 9 -26.12 -39.97 6.51
C GLN A 9 -27.50 -39.69 7.17
N PRO A 10 -28.64 -39.81 6.47
CA PRO A 10 -29.96 -39.61 7.10
C PRO A 10 -30.24 -40.62 8.21
N ALA A 11 -29.77 -41.87 8.07
CA ALA A 11 -29.94 -42.90 9.09
C ALA A 11 -29.13 -42.60 10.35
N LYS A 12 -27.90 -42.08 10.19
CA LYS A 12 -27.05 -41.65 11.31
C LYS A 12 -27.58 -40.41 12.02
N GLU A 13 -28.17 -39.46 11.29
CA GLU A 13 -28.82 -38.28 11.89
C GLU A 13 -30.04 -38.68 12.72
N GLU A 14 -30.87 -39.60 12.23
CA GLU A 14 -32.03 -40.11 12.98
C GLU A 14 -31.58 -40.92 14.22
N GLU A 15 -30.53 -41.74 14.08
CA GLU A 15 -29.94 -42.46 15.21
C GLU A 15 -29.37 -41.49 16.26
N LEU A 16 -28.67 -40.44 15.84
CA LEU A 16 -28.12 -39.41 16.72
C LEU A 16 -29.22 -38.69 17.49
N LYS A 17 -30.31 -38.35 16.79
CA LYS A 17 -31.49 -37.73 17.40
C LYS A 17 -32.11 -38.64 18.45
N SER A 18 -32.33 -39.93 18.13
CA SER A 18 -32.89 -40.89 19.07
C SER A 18 -32.03 -41.07 20.33
N ARG A 19 -30.70 -41.20 20.17
CA ARG A 19 -29.76 -41.27 21.29
C ARG A 19 -29.73 -39.95 22.08
N GLY A 20 -29.80 -38.82 21.39
CA GLY A 20 -29.86 -37.48 21.99
C GLY A 20 -31.12 -37.24 22.82
N GLU A 21 -32.29 -37.70 22.38
CA GLU A 21 -33.54 -37.67 23.16
C GLU A 21 -33.42 -38.50 24.43
N ARG A 22 -32.89 -39.72 24.31
CA ARG A 22 -32.63 -40.58 25.48
C ARG A 22 -31.68 -39.93 26.48
N TRP A 23 -30.60 -39.30 26.02
CA TRP A 23 -29.68 -38.58 26.89
C TRP A 23 -30.32 -37.34 27.52
N ARG A 24 -31.10 -36.57 26.75
CA ARG A 24 -31.82 -35.39 27.28
C ARG A 24 -32.69 -35.79 28.47
N ASP A 25 -33.42 -36.90 28.33
CA ASP A 25 -34.39 -37.37 29.32
C ASP A 25 -33.75 -38.25 30.43
N TRP A 26 -32.42 -38.41 30.43
CA TRP A 26 -31.69 -39.19 31.43
C TRP A 26 -31.83 -38.57 32.85
N PRO A 27 -32.06 -39.37 33.90
CA PRO A 27 -32.05 -38.90 35.29
C PRO A 27 -30.74 -38.20 35.66
N ARG A 28 -30.80 -37.14 36.48
CA ARG A 28 -29.62 -36.35 36.91
C ARG A 28 -29.72 -35.86 38.36
N SER A 29 -30.50 -36.56 39.16
CA SER A 29 -30.81 -36.21 40.55
C SER A 29 -29.65 -36.54 41.49
N SER A 30 -28.87 -37.58 41.19
CA SER A 30 -27.64 -37.94 41.90
C SER A 30 -26.37 -37.67 41.08
N GLU A 31 -25.20 -37.73 41.73
CA GLU A 31 -23.90 -37.59 41.06
C GLU A 31 -23.59 -38.82 40.19
N GLU A 32 -23.98 -40.01 40.64
CA GLU A 32 -23.88 -41.25 39.87
C GLU A 32 -24.71 -41.16 38.57
N GLU A 33 -25.96 -40.71 38.64
CA GLU A 33 -26.82 -40.54 37.47
C GLU A 33 -26.25 -39.52 36.47
N ARG A 34 -25.63 -38.44 36.95
CA ARG A 34 -24.92 -37.46 36.10
C ARG A 34 -23.71 -38.08 35.41
N LYS A 35 -22.94 -38.89 36.13
CA LYS A 35 -21.79 -39.59 35.58
C LYS A 35 -22.21 -40.60 34.51
N GLU A 36 -23.27 -41.37 34.75
CA GLU A 36 -23.82 -42.30 33.76
C GLU A 36 -24.32 -41.58 32.50
N ALA A 37 -25.00 -40.44 32.65
CA ALA A 37 -25.42 -39.62 31.51
C ALA A 37 -24.23 -39.09 30.70
N GLU A 38 -23.14 -38.70 31.36
CA GLU A 38 -21.92 -38.23 30.70
C GLU A 38 -21.19 -39.39 29.99
N GLU A 39 -21.06 -40.55 30.64
CA GLU A 39 -20.48 -41.75 30.04
C GLU A 39 -21.29 -42.24 28.84
N TYR A 40 -22.63 -42.19 28.92
CA TYR A 40 -23.51 -42.48 27.79
C TYR A 40 -23.28 -41.51 26.63
N TYR A 41 -23.17 -40.20 26.93
CA TYR A 41 -22.88 -39.21 25.90
C TYR A 41 -21.55 -39.51 25.21
N GLN A 42 -20.48 -39.69 25.98
CA GLN A 42 -19.15 -39.94 25.45
C GLN A 42 -19.07 -41.24 24.64
N ARG A 43 -19.71 -42.31 25.11
CA ARG A 43 -19.64 -43.63 24.45
C ARG A 43 -20.57 -43.73 23.24
N GLU A 44 -21.80 -43.24 23.37
CA GLU A 44 -22.87 -43.53 22.41
C GLU A 44 -23.22 -42.34 21.50
N ILE A 45 -23.00 -41.10 21.96
CA ILE A 45 -23.39 -39.90 21.22
C ILE A 45 -22.20 -39.28 20.51
N MET A 46 -21.08 -39.06 21.22
CA MET A 46 -19.94 -38.31 20.70
C MET A 46 -19.37 -38.88 19.38
N PRO A 47 -19.15 -40.21 19.22
CA PRO A 47 -18.63 -40.75 17.96
C PRO A 47 -19.57 -40.51 16.77
N LEU A 48 -20.87 -40.64 17.01
CA LEU A 48 -21.90 -40.44 15.98
C LEU A 48 -22.06 -38.95 15.65
N LEU A 49 -22.02 -38.09 16.67
CA LEU A 49 -22.02 -36.64 16.51
C LEU A 49 -20.84 -36.16 15.68
N ILE A 50 -19.61 -36.64 15.98
CA ILE A 50 -18.41 -36.31 15.20
C ILE A 50 -18.60 -36.66 13.72
N ASP A 51 -19.09 -37.86 13.43
CA ASP A 51 -19.26 -38.32 12.05
C ASP A 51 -20.30 -37.49 11.29
N VAL A 52 -21.45 -37.23 11.91
CA VAL A 52 -22.51 -36.38 11.33
C VAL A 52 -22.00 -34.95 11.12
N PHE A 53 -21.36 -34.37 12.13
CA PHE A 53 -20.86 -33.00 12.10
C PHE A 53 -19.77 -32.84 11.04
N VAL A 54 -18.73 -33.68 11.05
CA VAL A 54 -17.62 -33.59 10.10
C VAL A 54 -18.10 -33.80 8.66
N THR A 55 -19.00 -34.76 8.43
CA THR A 55 -19.58 -34.98 7.09
C THR A 55 -20.33 -33.74 6.58
N ARG A 56 -21.02 -33.01 7.46
CA ARG A 56 -21.77 -31.80 7.12
C ARG A 56 -20.88 -30.56 6.97
N GLU A 57 -19.98 -30.33 7.92
CA GLU A 57 -19.28 -29.05 8.08
C GLU A 57 -17.96 -28.99 7.33
N ARG A 58 -17.23 -30.10 7.20
CA ARG A 58 -15.93 -30.11 6.54
C ARG A 58 -15.97 -29.66 5.07
N PRO A 59 -16.99 -30.00 4.25
CA PRO A 59 -17.11 -29.46 2.89
C PRO A 59 -17.25 -27.93 2.82
N ARG A 60 -17.63 -27.26 3.93
CA ARG A 60 -17.71 -25.78 4.00
C ARG A 60 -16.34 -25.14 4.20
N VAL A 61 -15.32 -25.91 4.57
CA VAL A 61 -13.95 -25.43 4.81
C VAL A 61 -13.14 -25.52 3.51
N ASN A 62 -12.78 -24.36 2.94
CA ASN A 62 -12.15 -24.26 1.61
C ASN A 62 -10.63 -23.97 1.64
N LYS A 63 -9.99 -24.09 2.82
CA LYS A 63 -8.57 -23.80 3.02
C LYS A 63 -7.97 -24.65 4.13
N GLU A 64 -6.65 -24.73 4.13
CA GLU A 64 -5.87 -25.42 5.15
C GLU A 64 -5.39 -24.46 6.23
N TYR A 65 -5.39 -24.90 7.48
CA TYR A 65 -4.90 -24.13 8.63
C TYR A 65 -3.53 -24.62 9.07
N SER A 66 -2.56 -23.71 9.07
CA SER A 66 -1.22 -23.97 9.58
C SER A 66 -1.17 -24.13 11.09
N GLY A 67 -2.19 -23.62 11.80
CA GLY A 67 -2.37 -23.82 13.23
C GLY A 67 -3.72 -23.33 13.73
N MET A 68 -4.09 -23.76 14.95
CA MET A 68 -5.34 -23.37 15.60
C MET A 68 -5.13 -23.17 17.10
N ILE A 69 -5.63 -22.06 17.65
CA ILE A 69 -5.59 -21.78 19.09
C ILE A 69 -7.01 -21.89 19.65
N LEU A 70 -7.21 -22.65 20.73
CA LEU A 70 -8.53 -22.89 21.31
C LEU A 70 -8.54 -22.59 22.81
N SER A 71 -9.55 -21.88 23.31
CA SER A 71 -9.78 -21.75 24.74
C SER A 71 -10.59 -22.94 25.29
N LEU A 72 -10.04 -23.62 26.30
CA LEU A 72 -10.65 -24.80 26.93
C LEU A 72 -11.38 -24.44 28.22
N GLY A 73 -12.71 -24.60 28.19
CA GLY A 73 -13.60 -24.51 29.35
C GLY A 73 -13.94 -25.87 29.93
N THR A 74 -15.19 -26.04 30.38
CA THR A 74 -15.71 -27.30 30.94
C THR A 74 -16.29 -28.25 29.89
N SER A 75 -16.60 -27.75 28.70
CA SER A 75 -17.12 -28.52 27.57
C SER A 75 -16.01 -28.78 26.59
N PHE A 76 -15.71 -30.06 26.37
CA PHE A 76 -14.64 -30.51 25.48
C PHE A 76 -15.17 -30.74 24.05
N GLU A 77 -16.46 -31.01 23.92
CA GLU A 77 -17.13 -31.43 22.70
C GLU A 77 -16.95 -30.41 21.56
N PRO A 78 -17.16 -29.10 21.76
CA PRO A 78 -16.99 -28.12 20.69
C PRO A 78 -15.57 -28.09 20.13
N LEU A 79 -14.55 -28.27 20.99
CA LEU A 79 -13.15 -28.27 20.58
C LEU A 79 -12.83 -29.50 19.71
N VAL A 80 -13.40 -30.66 20.04
CA VAL A 80 -13.26 -31.86 19.21
C VAL A 80 -13.86 -31.62 17.84
N LEU A 81 -15.07 -31.06 17.79
CA LEU A 81 -15.78 -30.78 16.53
C LEU A 81 -15.01 -29.78 15.67
N SER A 82 -14.51 -28.69 16.25
CA SER A 82 -13.79 -27.66 15.50
C SER A 82 -12.44 -28.16 14.99
N ILE A 83 -11.67 -28.90 15.80
CA ILE A 83 -10.39 -29.51 15.40
C ILE A 83 -10.60 -30.51 14.24
N LEU A 84 -11.60 -31.38 14.34
CA LEU A 84 -11.84 -32.41 13.32
C LEU A 84 -12.40 -31.84 12.00
N ALA A 85 -13.19 -30.76 12.07
CA ALA A 85 -13.70 -30.09 10.87
C ALA A 85 -12.63 -29.25 10.16
N LEU A 86 -11.79 -28.53 10.90
CA LEU A 86 -10.78 -27.62 10.33
C LEU A 86 -9.44 -28.31 10.00
N GLN A 87 -9.14 -29.42 10.68
CA GLN A 87 -7.89 -30.19 10.53
C GLN A 87 -6.60 -29.35 10.52
N PRO A 88 -6.34 -28.55 11.57
CA PRO A 88 -5.14 -27.73 11.64
C PRO A 88 -3.87 -28.58 11.79
N ALA A 89 -2.76 -28.12 11.21
CA ALA A 89 -1.48 -28.82 11.30
C ALA A 89 -0.88 -28.85 12.71
N ARG A 90 -1.25 -27.88 13.56
CA ARG A 90 -0.82 -27.79 14.96
C ARG A 90 -1.91 -27.11 15.81
N VAL A 91 -1.98 -27.45 17.08
CA VAL A 91 -3.03 -26.97 17.99
C VAL A 91 -2.42 -26.39 19.27
N CYS A 92 -2.91 -25.26 19.75
CA CYS A 92 -2.59 -24.75 21.08
C CYS A 92 -3.86 -24.65 21.92
N PHE A 93 -3.86 -25.30 23.08
CA PHE A 93 -4.93 -25.19 24.06
C PHE A 93 -4.59 -24.14 25.12
N LEU A 94 -5.46 -23.16 25.28
CA LEU A 94 -5.44 -22.19 26.37
C LEU A 94 -6.36 -22.69 27.48
N CYS A 95 -5.81 -23.20 28.57
CA CYS A 95 -6.61 -23.78 29.65
C CYS A 95 -6.21 -23.25 31.03
N THR A 96 -7.12 -23.40 31.98
CA THR A 96 -6.83 -23.16 33.40
C THR A 96 -6.41 -24.47 34.06
N GLU A 97 -5.89 -24.39 35.29
CA GLU A 97 -5.58 -25.59 36.06
C GLU A 97 -6.82 -26.48 36.24
N ALA A 98 -7.98 -25.87 36.49
CA ALA A 98 -9.24 -26.59 36.72
C ALA A 98 -9.82 -27.22 35.45
N SER A 99 -9.62 -26.58 34.28
CA SER A 99 -10.13 -27.09 33.01
C SER A 99 -9.18 -28.06 32.30
N ARG A 100 -7.94 -28.24 32.79
CA ARG A 100 -6.95 -29.12 32.19
C ARG A 100 -7.41 -30.58 32.06
N GLN A 101 -8.18 -31.08 33.04
CA GLN A 101 -8.73 -32.43 33.02
C GLN A 101 -9.66 -32.71 31.81
N TYR A 102 -10.28 -31.67 31.25
CA TYR A 102 -11.15 -31.81 30.09
C TYR A 102 -10.38 -31.92 28.77
N LEU A 103 -9.05 -31.82 28.80
CA LEU A 103 -8.20 -32.01 27.62
C LEU A 103 -8.14 -33.50 27.22
N ASP A 104 -8.15 -34.41 28.19
CA ASP A 104 -8.02 -35.86 27.94
C ASP A 104 -9.05 -36.38 26.91
N PRO A 105 -10.36 -36.11 27.06
CA PRO A 105 -11.34 -36.52 26.05
C PRO A 105 -11.12 -35.79 24.70
N VAL A 106 -10.65 -34.53 24.68
CA VAL A 106 -10.31 -33.87 23.42
C VAL A 106 -9.24 -34.65 22.66
N ILE A 107 -8.15 -35.00 23.34
CA ILE A 107 -7.04 -35.75 22.74
C ILE A 107 -7.51 -37.15 22.30
N GLN A 108 -8.31 -37.82 23.12
CA GLN A 108 -8.87 -39.14 22.81
C GLN A 108 -9.72 -39.12 21.53
N PHE A 109 -10.64 -38.17 21.37
CA PHE A 109 -11.53 -38.13 20.21
C PHE A 109 -10.87 -37.53 18.96
N THR A 110 -9.94 -36.59 19.13
CA THR A 110 -9.25 -35.97 17.98
C THR A 110 -8.09 -36.82 17.44
N GLY A 111 -7.51 -37.68 18.27
CA GLY A 111 -6.32 -38.45 17.92
C GLY A 111 -5.07 -37.60 17.77
N LEU A 112 -5.04 -36.40 18.34
CA LEU A 112 -3.88 -35.51 18.31
C LEU A 112 -2.68 -36.17 18.98
N VAL A 113 -1.56 -36.23 18.26
CA VAL A 113 -0.29 -36.72 18.81
C VAL A 113 0.46 -35.61 19.56
N PRO A 114 1.30 -35.93 20.57
CA PRO A 114 1.99 -34.91 21.38
C PRO A 114 2.84 -33.90 20.59
N SER A 115 3.32 -34.26 19.40
CA SER A 115 4.08 -33.36 18.53
C SER A 115 3.21 -32.33 17.80
N CYS A 116 1.90 -32.51 17.79
CA CYS A 116 0.94 -31.70 17.05
C CYS A 116 0.13 -30.75 17.95
N TYR A 117 0.34 -30.78 19.27
CA TYR A 117 -0.31 -29.82 20.15
C TYR A 117 0.57 -29.34 21.30
N GLU A 118 0.24 -28.15 21.80
CA GLU A 118 0.80 -27.57 23.01
C GLU A 118 -0.30 -27.06 23.94
N VAL A 119 0.03 -26.87 25.21
CA VAL A 119 -0.91 -26.39 26.23
C VAL A 119 -0.29 -25.21 26.96
N ARG A 120 -1.00 -24.08 26.96
CA ARG A 120 -0.61 -22.87 27.69
C ARG A 120 -1.60 -22.63 28.82
N LYS A 121 -1.06 -22.56 30.03
CA LYS A 121 -1.85 -22.23 31.22
C LYS A 121 -2.15 -20.73 31.22
N VAL A 122 -3.43 -20.39 31.38
CA VAL A 122 -3.91 -19.01 31.49
C VAL A 122 -4.84 -18.85 32.69
N ASP A 123 -4.94 -17.63 33.20
CA ASP A 123 -5.95 -17.25 34.18
C ASP A 123 -7.29 -16.92 33.49
N LYS A 124 -8.38 -17.50 33.99
CA LYS A 124 -9.74 -17.36 33.44
C LYS A 124 -10.29 -15.93 33.49
N ASP A 125 -9.77 -15.08 34.38
CA ASP A 125 -10.28 -13.72 34.61
C ASP A 125 -9.26 -12.65 34.18
N ASN A 126 -8.17 -13.04 33.51
CA ASN A 126 -7.11 -12.14 33.06
C ASN A 126 -6.90 -12.18 31.53
N PRO A 127 -7.65 -11.37 30.76
CA PRO A 127 -7.47 -11.26 29.31
C PRO A 127 -6.05 -10.91 28.87
N LEU A 128 -5.26 -10.21 29.70
CA LEU A 128 -3.89 -9.83 29.34
C LEU A 128 -2.98 -11.06 29.19
N GLN A 129 -3.13 -12.06 30.06
CA GLN A 129 -2.38 -13.32 29.94
C GLN A 129 -2.76 -14.09 28.67
N ILE A 130 -4.02 -13.98 28.26
CA ILE A 130 -4.55 -14.61 27.04
C ILE A 130 -3.94 -13.96 25.81
N TYR A 131 -3.87 -12.63 25.79
CA TYR A 131 -3.19 -11.88 24.73
C TYR A 131 -1.71 -12.26 24.63
N GLN A 132 -1.03 -12.38 25.77
CA GLN A 132 0.38 -12.76 25.84
C GLN A 132 0.59 -14.19 25.31
N ALA A 133 -0.21 -15.16 25.77
CA ALA A 133 -0.12 -16.54 25.32
C ALA A 133 -0.36 -16.68 23.81
N ILE A 134 -1.40 -16.03 23.27
CA ILE A 134 -1.69 -16.06 21.83
C ILE A 134 -0.55 -15.43 21.02
N LYS A 135 -0.02 -14.28 21.48
CA LYS A 135 1.10 -13.61 20.82
C LYS A 135 2.36 -14.47 20.80
N GLU A 136 2.67 -15.15 21.91
CA GLU A 136 3.83 -16.04 22.02
C GLU A 136 3.68 -17.24 21.08
N VAL A 137 2.54 -17.93 21.12
CA VAL A 137 2.24 -19.07 20.24
C VAL A 137 2.31 -18.66 18.76
N TYR A 138 1.71 -17.51 18.40
CA TYR A 138 1.77 -16.99 17.04
C TYR A 138 3.21 -16.73 16.57
N LYS A 139 4.07 -16.21 17.45
CA LYS A 139 5.48 -15.99 17.16
C LYS A 139 6.27 -17.30 17.07
N ASP A 140 6.07 -18.21 18.01
CA ASP A 140 6.71 -19.53 18.05
C ASP A 140 6.38 -20.34 16.79
N TRP A 141 5.19 -20.13 16.22
CA TRP A 141 4.76 -20.77 14.98
C TRP A 141 5.29 -20.11 13.71
N GLY A 142 6.05 -19.02 13.81
CA GLY A 142 6.62 -18.31 12.66
C GLY A 142 5.63 -17.37 11.98
N GLN A 143 4.63 -16.86 12.72
CA GLN A 143 3.63 -15.90 12.24
C GLN A 143 2.87 -16.38 10.99
N PRO A 144 2.24 -17.57 11.05
CA PRO A 144 1.56 -18.15 9.90
C PRO A 144 0.39 -17.27 9.43
N ALA A 145 0.18 -17.20 8.11
CA ALA A 145 -0.94 -16.44 7.53
C ALA A 145 -2.31 -17.11 7.75
N ASN A 146 -2.36 -18.46 7.76
CA ASN A 146 -3.60 -19.23 7.86
C ASN A 146 -3.70 -19.86 9.26
N ILE A 147 -4.18 -19.09 10.22
CA ILE A 147 -4.40 -19.51 11.61
C ILE A 147 -5.86 -19.30 12.00
N ALA A 148 -6.42 -20.23 12.76
CA ALA A 148 -7.76 -20.10 13.34
C ALA A 148 -7.69 -19.89 14.86
N VAL A 149 -8.64 -19.13 15.40
CA VAL A 149 -8.87 -19.07 16.85
C VAL A 149 -10.30 -19.50 17.13
N ASP A 150 -10.46 -20.56 17.92
CA ASP A 150 -11.75 -20.99 18.44
C ASP A 150 -11.94 -20.43 19.85
N PHE A 151 -12.95 -19.58 19.98
CA PHE A 151 -13.31 -18.92 21.22
C PHE A 151 -14.63 -19.46 21.82
N THR A 152 -15.10 -20.63 21.36
CA THR A 152 -16.32 -21.28 21.86
C THR A 152 -16.23 -21.63 23.34
N GLY A 153 -15.09 -22.19 23.76
CA GLY A 153 -14.87 -22.64 25.12
C GLY A 153 -14.20 -21.59 26.02
N GLY A 154 -14.37 -21.75 27.33
CA GLY A 154 -13.75 -20.89 28.35
C GLY A 154 -14.76 -19.95 29.02
N THR A 155 -14.27 -19.09 29.92
CA THR A 155 -15.08 -18.01 30.50
C THR A 155 -15.30 -16.91 29.46
N LYS A 156 -16.23 -15.98 29.73
CA LYS A 156 -16.45 -14.80 28.88
C LYS A 156 -15.17 -13.98 28.67
N ALA A 157 -14.35 -13.85 29.71
CA ALA A 157 -13.06 -13.18 29.61
C ALA A 157 -12.07 -13.96 28.72
N MET A 158 -12.09 -15.30 28.77
CA MET A 158 -11.30 -16.12 27.87
C MET A 158 -11.73 -16.00 26.41
N SER A 159 -13.02 -16.21 26.13
CA SER A 159 -13.56 -16.12 24.78
C SER A 159 -13.35 -14.72 24.18
N GLY A 160 -13.67 -13.66 24.95
CA GLY A 160 -13.46 -12.28 24.52
C GLY A 160 -11.97 -11.96 24.32
N GLY A 161 -11.11 -12.45 25.22
CA GLY A 161 -9.66 -12.30 25.12
C GLY A 161 -9.08 -12.96 23.86
N SER A 162 -9.49 -14.20 23.60
CA SER A 162 -9.11 -14.97 22.42
C SER A 162 -9.57 -14.30 21.13
N ALA A 163 -10.82 -13.84 21.07
CA ALA A 163 -11.35 -13.17 19.89
C ALA A 163 -10.62 -11.86 19.58
N MET A 164 -10.34 -11.02 20.60
CA MET A 164 -9.61 -9.76 20.43
C MET A 164 -8.17 -9.98 19.97
N ALA A 165 -7.42 -10.86 20.64
CA ALA A 165 -6.04 -11.16 20.21
C ALA A 165 -5.99 -11.86 18.86
N GLY A 166 -6.95 -12.74 18.58
CA GLY A 166 -7.13 -13.40 17.30
C GLY A 166 -7.32 -12.40 16.15
N GLY A 167 -8.18 -11.40 16.34
CA GLY A 167 -8.36 -10.31 15.36
C GLY A 167 -7.08 -9.52 15.11
N VAL A 168 -6.28 -9.24 16.15
CA VAL A 168 -5.01 -8.51 16.03
C VAL A 168 -3.97 -9.27 15.20
N ILE A 169 -3.90 -10.60 15.33
CA ILE A 169 -2.97 -11.44 14.55
C ILE A 169 -3.52 -11.83 13.17
N GLY A 170 -4.70 -11.33 12.79
CA GLY A 170 -5.35 -11.65 11.52
C GLY A 170 -5.83 -13.10 11.43
N ALA A 171 -6.06 -13.77 12.56
CA ALA A 171 -6.59 -15.12 12.57
C ALA A 171 -8.06 -15.14 12.14
N GLU A 172 -8.49 -16.27 11.59
CA GLU A 172 -9.91 -16.48 11.35
C GLU A 172 -10.62 -16.93 12.63
N MET A 173 -11.68 -16.21 12.96
CA MET A 173 -12.43 -16.41 14.19
C MET A 173 -13.49 -17.48 13.96
N VAL A 174 -13.43 -18.54 14.74
CA VAL A 174 -14.32 -19.70 14.63
C VAL A 174 -15.06 -19.92 15.94
N TYR A 175 -16.31 -20.34 15.86
CA TYR A 175 -17.01 -20.92 16.99
C TYR A 175 -17.98 -22.01 16.58
N ILE A 176 -18.31 -22.90 17.50
CA ILE A 176 -19.36 -23.90 17.32
C ILE A 176 -20.67 -23.33 17.87
N ALA A 177 -21.56 -22.97 16.96
CA ALA A 177 -22.90 -22.54 17.25
C ALA A 177 -23.82 -23.74 17.46
N SER A 178 -25.03 -23.50 17.98
CA SER A 178 -26.04 -24.54 18.20
C SER A 178 -27.41 -24.00 17.85
N SER A 179 -28.14 -24.70 16.99
CA SER A 179 -29.52 -24.33 16.62
C SER A 179 -30.54 -24.70 17.71
N ASN A 180 -30.18 -25.59 18.65
CA ASN A 180 -31.04 -26.02 19.74
C ASN A 180 -30.23 -26.18 21.04
N TYR A 181 -30.21 -25.14 21.88
CA TYR A 181 -29.48 -25.14 23.15
C TYR A 181 -30.38 -25.51 24.34
N LEU A 182 -30.00 -26.52 25.10
CA LEU A 182 -30.74 -27.02 26.26
C LEU A 182 -30.31 -26.25 27.52
N ALA A 183 -31.01 -25.16 27.85
CA ALA A 183 -30.63 -24.26 28.94
C ALA A 183 -30.54 -24.94 30.32
N ASN A 184 -31.38 -25.95 30.58
CA ASN A 184 -31.37 -26.75 31.80
C ASN A 184 -30.12 -27.62 31.93
N LEU A 185 -29.60 -28.14 30.81
CA LEU A 185 -28.38 -28.95 30.76
C LEU A 185 -27.12 -28.11 30.49
N ARG A 186 -27.29 -26.83 30.13
CA ARG A 186 -26.22 -25.93 29.66
C ARG A 186 -25.36 -26.56 28.56
N ARG A 187 -26.00 -27.31 27.66
CA ARG A 187 -25.36 -28.01 26.54
C ARG A 187 -26.26 -27.97 25.29
N PRO A 188 -25.67 -28.03 24.08
CA PRO A 188 -26.45 -28.20 22.86
C PRO A 188 -27.18 -29.54 22.84
N PHE A 189 -28.31 -29.61 22.12
CA PHE A 189 -28.91 -30.88 21.76
C PHE A 189 -28.01 -31.57 20.72
N PRO A 190 -27.66 -32.87 20.88
CA PRO A 190 -26.78 -33.56 19.95
C PRO A 190 -27.24 -33.46 18.49
N GLY A 191 -26.35 -33.01 17.62
CA GLY A 191 -26.56 -32.85 16.17
C GLY A 191 -26.97 -31.44 15.75
N SER A 192 -27.30 -30.57 16.72
CA SER A 192 -27.66 -29.17 16.47
C SER A 192 -26.45 -28.22 16.33
N GLU A 193 -25.26 -28.71 16.66
CA GLU A 193 -23.99 -27.99 16.60
C GLU A 193 -23.60 -27.70 15.15
N HIS A 194 -23.18 -26.49 14.80
CA HIS A 194 -22.70 -26.15 13.45
C HIS A 194 -21.52 -25.21 13.51
N LEU A 195 -20.64 -25.29 12.50
CA LEU A 195 -19.45 -24.48 12.40
C LEU A 195 -19.81 -23.08 11.90
N GLU A 196 -19.36 -22.05 12.62
CA GLU A 196 -19.56 -20.65 12.25
C GLU A 196 -18.24 -19.88 12.21
N PHE A 197 -18.16 -18.96 11.26
CA PHE A 197 -17.02 -18.07 11.05
C PHE A 197 -17.46 -16.64 11.32
N ILE A 198 -16.74 -15.90 12.17
CA ILE A 198 -17.01 -14.47 12.34
C ILE A 198 -16.42 -13.72 11.14
N PRO A 199 -17.23 -12.98 10.38
CA PRO A 199 -16.72 -12.16 9.29
C PRO A 199 -15.80 -11.05 9.81
N SER A 200 -14.82 -10.68 8.98
CA SER A 200 -13.92 -9.57 9.28
C SER A 200 -14.68 -8.28 9.61
N PRO A 201 -14.36 -7.57 10.71
CA PRO A 201 -14.97 -6.27 11.03
C PRO A 201 -14.81 -5.24 9.90
N TYR A 202 -13.79 -5.39 9.05
CA TYR A 202 -13.57 -4.52 7.89
C TYR A 202 -14.65 -4.63 6.81
N GLN A 203 -15.54 -5.63 6.88
CA GLN A 203 -16.75 -5.64 6.04
C GLN A 203 -17.68 -4.45 6.34
N VAL A 204 -17.64 -3.92 7.57
CA VAL A 204 -18.43 -2.77 8.00
C VAL A 204 -17.56 -1.55 8.23
N PHE A 205 -16.38 -1.73 8.84
CA PHE A 205 -15.48 -0.63 9.25
C PHE A 205 -14.32 -0.38 8.28
N GLY A 206 -14.32 -1.01 7.11
CA GLY A 206 -13.28 -0.78 6.09
C GLY A 206 -13.25 0.67 5.62
N ASP A 207 -14.40 1.34 5.62
CA ASP A 207 -14.57 2.76 5.32
C ASP A 207 -13.70 3.67 6.21
N LEU A 208 -13.62 3.40 7.51
CA LEU A 208 -12.79 4.17 8.46
C LEU A 208 -11.29 4.05 8.16
N GLU A 209 -10.82 2.87 7.74
CA GLU A 209 -9.44 2.69 7.33
C GLU A 209 -9.16 3.36 5.98
N GLU A 210 -10.10 3.28 5.03
CA GLU A 210 -10.00 4.03 3.78
C GLU A 210 -9.94 5.55 4.04
N GLU A 211 -10.72 6.08 5.00
CA GLU A 211 -10.65 7.49 5.39
C GLU A 211 -9.26 7.90 5.89
N LYS A 212 -8.61 7.05 6.70
CA LYS A 212 -7.21 7.28 7.12
C LYS A 212 -6.27 7.30 5.92
N ALA A 213 -6.42 6.35 4.99
CA ALA A 213 -5.60 6.28 3.79
C ALA A 213 -5.81 7.48 2.86
N PHE A 214 -7.05 7.99 2.70
CA PHE A 214 -7.32 9.22 1.96
C PHE A 214 -6.70 10.44 2.64
N GLY A 215 -6.73 10.52 3.98
CA GLY A 215 -6.04 11.56 4.74
C GLY A 215 -4.52 11.56 4.53
N MET A 216 -3.91 10.38 4.40
CA MET A 216 -2.50 10.21 4.06
C MET A 216 -2.20 10.65 2.62
N LEU A 217 -3.03 10.25 1.66
CA LEU A 217 -2.92 10.69 0.25
C LEU A 217 -2.97 12.22 0.11
N ALA A 218 -3.88 12.88 0.83
CA ALA A 218 -4.01 14.33 0.82
C ALA A 218 -2.77 15.06 1.35
N ARG A 219 -1.88 14.36 2.09
CA ARG A 219 -0.59 14.89 2.60
C ARG A 219 0.61 14.32 1.84
N TYR A 220 0.35 13.66 0.71
CA TYR A 220 1.35 13.02 -0.15
C TYR A 220 2.14 11.90 0.56
N ASP A 221 1.54 11.24 1.55
CA ASP A 221 2.06 10.01 2.16
C ASP A 221 1.50 8.77 1.45
N TYR A 222 2.01 8.56 0.24
CA TYR A 222 1.59 7.46 -0.63
C TYR A 222 1.97 6.08 -0.04
N THR A 223 3.12 5.98 0.63
CA THR A 223 3.62 4.72 1.19
C THR A 223 2.69 4.21 2.30
N SER A 224 2.28 5.07 3.22
CA SER A 224 1.39 4.65 4.31
C SER A 224 -0.02 4.36 3.81
N ALA A 225 -0.55 5.19 2.90
CA ALA A 225 -1.86 4.95 2.27
C ALA A 225 -1.89 3.60 1.52
N ARG A 226 -0.84 3.31 0.74
CA ARG A 226 -0.69 2.03 0.02
C ARG A 226 -0.79 0.83 0.95
N ARG A 227 -0.09 0.85 2.09
CA ARG A 227 -0.09 -0.27 3.06
C ARG A 227 -1.49 -0.54 3.61
N ILE A 228 -2.27 0.50 3.86
CA ILE A 228 -3.67 0.36 4.30
C ILE A 228 -4.50 -0.29 3.19
N PHE A 229 -4.43 0.21 1.96
CA PHE A 229 -5.19 -0.36 0.85
C PHE A 229 -4.79 -1.80 0.52
N GLU A 230 -3.49 -2.15 0.57
CA GLU A 230 -3.02 -3.53 0.37
C GLU A 230 -3.49 -4.47 1.49
N ASN A 231 -3.64 -3.98 2.71
CA ASN A 231 -4.21 -4.76 3.82
C ASN A 231 -5.71 -4.96 3.64
N LEU A 232 -6.44 -3.88 3.33
CA LEU A 232 -7.88 -3.93 3.08
C LEU A 232 -8.21 -4.84 1.89
N GLU A 233 -7.42 -4.80 0.81
CA GLU A 233 -7.58 -5.67 -0.38
C GLU A 233 -7.65 -7.17 -0.02
N ARG A 234 -6.97 -7.60 1.06
CA ARG A 234 -6.97 -9.00 1.50
C ARG A 234 -8.15 -9.36 2.42
N GLN A 235 -8.85 -8.37 2.94
CA GLN A 235 -9.80 -8.51 4.05
C GLN A 235 -11.23 -8.14 3.65
N VAL A 236 -11.42 -7.32 2.62
CA VAL A 236 -12.74 -6.92 2.12
C VAL A 236 -13.31 -7.95 1.13
N PRO A 237 -14.65 -8.12 1.05
CA PRO A 237 -15.26 -9.06 0.10
C PRO A 237 -15.02 -8.70 -1.37
N ASP A 238 -15.01 -7.40 -1.70
CA ASP A 238 -14.70 -6.91 -3.05
C ASP A 238 -13.38 -6.12 -3.05
N PRO A 239 -12.27 -6.73 -3.50
CA PRO A 239 -10.95 -6.12 -3.44
C PRO A 239 -10.70 -5.05 -4.52
N ARG A 240 -11.57 -4.94 -5.55
CA ARG A 240 -11.29 -4.15 -6.76
C ARG A 240 -11.02 -2.68 -6.45
N ARG A 241 -11.79 -2.09 -5.53
CA ARG A 241 -11.64 -0.70 -5.09
C ARG A 241 -10.29 -0.48 -4.39
N CYS A 242 -9.96 -1.32 -3.41
CA CYS A 242 -8.69 -1.25 -2.68
C CYS A 242 -7.49 -1.47 -3.62
N ARG A 243 -7.62 -2.38 -4.59
CA ARG A 243 -6.58 -2.68 -5.58
C ARG A 243 -6.22 -1.47 -6.43
N VAL A 244 -7.20 -0.76 -7.02
CA VAL A 244 -6.92 0.43 -7.84
C VAL A 244 -6.37 1.57 -7.00
N LEU A 245 -6.83 1.73 -5.75
CA LEU A 245 -6.30 2.76 -4.83
C LEU A 245 -4.86 2.45 -4.41
N SER A 246 -4.52 1.18 -4.18
CA SER A 246 -3.15 0.73 -3.94
C SER A 246 -2.24 0.99 -5.15
N LEU A 247 -2.70 0.68 -6.37
CA LEU A 247 -1.97 0.97 -7.61
C LEU A 247 -1.73 2.47 -7.82
N LEU A 248 -2.74 3.31 -7.52
CA LEU A 248 -2.60 4.78 -7.55
C LEU A 248 -1.49 5.23 -6.59
N CYS A 249 -1.49 4.71 -5.36
CA CYS A 249 -0.46 5.01 -4.39
C CYS A 249 0.93 4.58 -4.89
N ARG A 250 1.07 3.38 -5.48
CA ARG A 250 2.34 2.90 -6.06
C ARG A 250 2.86 3.80 -7.17
N ALA A 251 1.99 4.15 -8.11
CA ALA A 251 2.34 5.01 -9.24
C ALA A 251 2.82 6.39 -8.77
N TYR A 252 2.09 7.00 -7.84
CA TYR A 252 2.43 8.32 -7.30
C TYR A 252 3.62 8.29 -6.34
N GLU A 253 3.79 7.25 -5.53
CA GLU A 253 5.01 7.02 -4.73
C GLU A 253 6.24 6.98 -5.64
N ALA A 254 6.20 6.18 -6.71
CA ALA A 254 7.30 6.07 -7.67
C ALA A 254 7.58 7.40 -8.38
N TRP A 255 6.53 8.08 -8.86
CA TRP A 255 6.69 9.35 -9.57
C TRP A 255 7.21 10.46 -8.64
N ASP A 256 6.75 10.51 -7.39
CA ASP A 256 7.21 11.47 -6.38
C ASP A 256 8.69 11.24 -5.99
N ASN A 257 9.16 10.00 -6.10
CA ASN A 257 10.56 9.60 -5.93
C ASN A 257 11.39 9.70 -7.22
N LEU A 258 10.79 10.16 -8.32
CA LEU A 258 11.41 10.25 -9.67
C LEU A 258 11.84 8.89 -10.24
N ASP A 259 11.27 7.78 -9.77
CA ASP A 259 11.34 6.47 -10.43
C ASP A 259 10.31 6.42 -11.56
N ILE A 260 10.65 7.10 -12.65
CA ILE A 260 9.77 7.30 -13.81
C ILE A 260 9.33 5.97 -14.46
N PRO A 261 10.22 4.96 -14.65
CA PRO A 261 9.81 3.66 -15.17
C PRO A 261 8.78 2.95 -14.28
N ALA A 262 9.02 2.88 -12.96
CA ALA A 262 8.07 2.23 -12.06
C ALA A 262 6.75 2.99 -11.97
N ALA A 263 6.78 4.33 -12.02
CA ALA A 263 5.58 5.15 -12.09
C ALA A 263 4.75 4.83 -13.33
N ARG A 264 5.39 4.77 -14.50
CA ARG A 264 4.76 4.41 -15.77
C ARG A 264 4.10 3.04 -15.68
N ASP A 265 4.83 2.02 -15.24
CA ASP A 265 4.34 0.64 -15.16
C ASP A 265 3.10 0.53 -14.26
N ASN A 266 3.15 1.10 -13.05
CA ASN A 266 2.02 1.06 -12.12
C ASN A 266 0.83 1.87 -12.61
N LEU A 267 1.05 3.04 -13.24
CA LEU A 267 -0.03 3.87 -13.75
C LEU A 267 -0.72 3.23 -14.96
N THR A 268 0.02 2.53 -15.82
CA THR A 268 -0.57 1.74 -16.92
C THR A 268 -1.52 0.67 -16.39
N VAL A 269 -1.06 -0.14 -15.43
CA VAL A 269 -1.91 -1.18 -14.82
C VAL A 269 -3.13 -0.56 -14.12
N LEU A 270 -2.97 0.60 -13.47
CA LEU A 270 -4.07 1.33 -12.86
C LEU A 270 -5.12 1.74 -13.90
N VAL A 271 -4.71 2.44 -14.97
CA VAL A 271 -5.61 2.97 -16.01
C VAL A 271 -6.39 1.82 -16.66
N GLU A 272 -5.71 0.72 -16.99
CA GLU A 272 -6.34 -0.48 -17.54
C GLU A 272 -7.37 -1.08 -16.59
N SER A 273 -7.02 -1.20 -15.30
CA SER A 273 -7.91 -1.74 -14.26
C SER A 273 -9.14 -0.86 -14.06
N VAL A 274 -8.97 0.46 -13.94
CA VAL A 274 -10.09 1.41 -13.79
C VAL A 274 -11.00 1.36 -15.00
N ARG A 275 -10.45 1.34 -16.22
CA ARG A 275 -11.25 1.23 -17.45
C ARG A 275 -12.07 -0.05 -17.48
N GLN A 276 -11.46 -1.18 -17.10
CA GLN A 276 -12.15 -2.47 -17.05
C GLN A 276 -13.29 -2.47 -16.03
N TYR A 277 -13.05 -1.95 -14.82
CA TYR A 277 -14.05 -1.96 -13.76
C TYR A 277 -15.17 -0.93 -13.98
N ALA A 278 -14.84 0.27 -14.49
CA ALA A 278 -15.82 1.30 -14.84
C ALA A 278 -16.78 0.85 -15.95
N ALA A 279 -16.35 -0.04 -16.85
CA ALA A 279 -17.22 -0.64 -17.86
C ALA A 279 -18.29 -1.58 -17.26
N MET A 280 -18.02 -2.15 -16.09
CA MET A 280 -18.94 -3.06 -15.37
C MET A 280 -19.79 -2.33 -14.33
N GLN A 281 -19.26 -1.24 -13.76
CA GLN A 281 -19.91 -0.45 -12.71
C GLN A 281 -19.73 1.04 -13.02
N ARG A 282 -20.83 1.72 -13.34
CA ARG A 282 -20.82 3.12 -13.79
C ARG A 282 -20.17 4.09 -12.79
N ASP A 283 -20.43 3.87 -11.49
CA ASP A 283 -19.95 4.73 -10.41
C ASP A 283 -18.71 4.16 -9.71
N PHE A 284 -17.82 3.52 -10.47
CA PHE A 284 -16.57 2.98 -9.93
C PHE A 284 -15.59 4.10 -9.56
N ILE A 285 -14.82 3.90 -8.48
CA ILE A 285 -13.83 4.88 -8.01
C ILE A 285 -12.81 5.22 -9.11
N LEU A 286 -12.42 6.50 -9.22
CA LEU A 286 -11.51 7.04 -10.24
C LEU A 286 -12.04 7.04 -11.68
N ALA A 287 -13.26 6.55 -11.96
CA ALA A 287 -13.81 6.57 -13.31
C ALA A 287 -13.91 8.00 -13.88
N ASP A 288 -14.29 8.97 -13.05
CA ASP A 288 -14.35 10.39 -13.38
C ASP A 288 -12.97 11.03 -13.58
N LYS A 289 -11.91 10.39 -13.07
CA LYS A 289 -10.52 10.85 -13.15
C LYS A 289 -9.74 10.19 -14.28
N LEU A 290 -10.34 9.24 -15.00
CA LEU A 290 -9.68 8.49 -16.07
C LEU A 290 -9.01 9.39 -17.13
N PRO A 291 -9.61 10.50 -17.60
CA PRO A 291 -8.95 11.38 -18.59
C PRO A 291 -7.63 11.98 -18.09
N VAL A 292 -7.55 12.35 -16.81
CA VAL A 292 -6.33 12.90 -16.20
C VAL A 292 -5.30 11.79 -16.01
N LEU A 293 -5.72 10.61 -15.57
CA LEU A 293 -4.82 9.45 -15.40
C LEU A 293 -4.24 8.99 -16.74
N GLU A 294 -5.03 8.99 -17.81
CA GLU A 294 -4.56 8.67 -19.17
C GLU A 294 -3.55 9.69 -19.68
N PHE A 295 -3.79 10.99 -19.45
CA PHE A 295 -2.81 12.03 -19.77
C PHE A 295 -1.50 11.82 -19.00
N GLN A 296 -1.59 11.57 -17.70
CA GLN A 296 -0.43 11.33 -16.85
C GLN A 296 0.37 10.08 -17.28
N MET A 297 -0.35 9.01 -17.66
CA MET A 297 0.26 7.80 -18.22
C MET A 297 1.00 8.09 -19.53
N HIS A 298 0.41 8.88 -20.42
CA HIS A 298 1.06 9.31 -21.67
C HIS A 298 2.33 10.13 -21.38
N ALA A 299 2.26 11.11 -20.48
CA ALA A 299 3.41 11.92 -20.09
C ALA A 299 4.57 11.06 -19.55
N LEU A 300 4.26 10.08 -18.68
CA LEU A 300 5.26 9.13 -18.17
C LEU A 300 5.84 8.24 -19.27
N ASN A 301 5.03 7.77 -20.21
CA ASN A 301 5.51 7.02 -21.38
C ASN A 301 6.51 7.82 -22.21
N VAL A 302 6.21 9.09 -22.50
CA VAL A 302 7.10 9.98 -23.24
C VAL A 302 8.43 10.17 -22.49
N LEU A 303 8.38 10.34 -21.16
CA LEU A 303 9.60 10.44 -20.35
C LEU A 303 10.45 9.17 -20.42
N VAL A 304 9.86 7.99 -20.22
CA VAL A 304 10.59 6.71 -20.27
C VAL A 304 11.25 6.52 -21.63
N GLN A 305 10.51 6.73 -22.73
CA GLN A 305 11.03 6.55 -24.09
C GLN A 305 12.26 7.43 -24.37
N GLN A 306 12.23 8.70 -23.98
CA GLN A 306 13.36 9.61 -24.21
C GLN A 306 14.54 9.32 -23.27
N ILE A 307 14.30 8.96 -22.01
CA ILE A 307 15.35 8.55 -21.06
C ILE A 307 16.06 7.29 -21.58
N GLU A 308 15.32 6.30 -22.07
CA GLU A 308 15.87 5.07 -22.64
C GLU A 308 16.66 5.34 -23.93
N LYS A 309 16.13 6.19 -24.83
CA LYS A 309 16.83 6.65 -26.04
C LYS A 309 18.18 7.26 -25.67
N PHE A 310 18.20 8.18 -24.71
CA PHE A 310 19.41 8.83 -24.24
C PHE A 310 20.41 7.83 -23.61
N ALA A 311 19.93 6.96 -22.73
CA ALA A 311 20.75 5.96 -22.05
C ALA A 311 21.38 4.96 -23.03
N LYS A 312 20.64 4.55 -24.07
CA LYS A 312 21.14 3.67 -25.13
C LYS A 312 22.27 4.34 -25.92
N CYS A 313 22.09 5.59 -26.32
CA CYS A 313 23.13 6.32 -27.05
C CYS A 313 24.40 6.53 -26.23
N LEU A 314 24.30 6.78 -24.92
CA LEU A 314 25.47 6.85 -24.03
C LEU A 314 26.23 5.53 -23.90
N LYS A 315 25.55 4.37 -24.02
CA LYS A 315 26.20 3.06 -24.00
C LYS A 315 26.91 2.74 -25.32
N GLU A 316 26.33 3.16 -26.45
CA GLU A 316 26.84 2.88 -27.79
C GLU A 316 27.97 3.83 -28.22
N LYS A 317 27.90 5.10 -27.83
CA LYS A 317 28.93 6.11 -28.10
C LYS A 317 29.75 6.34 -26.83
N LYS A 318 31.07 6.13 -26.88
CA LYS A 318 31.99 6.39 -25.75
C LYS A 318 32.00 7.86 -25.27
N ASN A 319 31.39 8.78 -26.03
CA ASN A 319 31.31 10.21 -25.73
C ASN A 319 29.86 10.73 -25.80
N ARG A 320 29.59 11.79 -25.04
CA ARG A 320 28.35 12.57 -25.04
C ARG A 320 28.09 13.18 -26.42
N ASP A 321 26.94 12.89 -27.02
CA ASP A 321 26.52 13.44 -28.32
C ASP A 321 25.69 14.71 -28.12
N SER A 322 26.32 15.87 -28.27
CA SER A 322 25.66 17.18 -28.14
C SER A 322 24.48 17.34 -29.10
N GLY A 323 24.54 16.76 -30.30
CA GLY A 323 23.47 16.84 -31.28
C GLY A 323 22.20 16.10 -30.82
N LEU A 324 22.37 14.93 -30.23
CA LEU A 324 21.26 14.16 -29.66
C LEU A 324 20.62 14.87 -28.45
N ILE A 325 21.42 15.49 -27.58
CA ILE A 325 20.89 16.25 -26.43
C ILE A 325 20.04 17.42 -26.91
N VAL A 326 20.53 18.15 -27.92
CA VAL A 326 19.77 19.22 -28.55
C VAL A 326 18.49 18.69 -29.18
N GLU A 327 18.52 17.55 -29.88
CA GLU A 327 17.33 16.90 -30.43
C GLU A 327 16.29 16.59 -29.35
N ILE A 328 16.71 15.92 -28.26
CA ILE A 328 15.82 15.55 -27.15
C ILE A 328 15.23 16.79 -26.45
N LEU A 329 16.03 17.85 -26.26
CA LEU A 329 15.56 19.09 -25.63
C LEU A 329 14.63 19.91 -26.53
N ASN A 330 14.56 19.60 -27.82
CA ASN A 330 13.57 20.17 -28.74
C ASN A 330 12.26 19.35 -28.81
N GLU A 331 12.20 18.17 -28.17
CA GLU A 331 10.98 17.37 -28.06
C GLU A 331 10.01 17.98 -27.05
N ARG A 332 9.03 18.75 -27.54
CA ARG A 332 8.14 19.57 -26.72
C ARG A 332 7.36 18.78 -25.67
N GLU A 333 6.77 17.63 -26.03
CA GLU A 333 6.00 16.82 -25.07
C GLU A 333 6.88 16.27 -23.93
N PHE A 334 8.11 15.87 -24.25
CA PHE A 334 9.07 15.37 -23.27
C PHE A 334 9.46 16.47 -22.29
N VAL A 335 9.82 17.64 -22.82
CA VAL A 335 10.21 18.79 -22.01
C VAL A 335 9.09 19.22 -21.09
N LEU A 336 7.86 19.39 -21.60
CA LEU A 336 6.70 19.73 -20.77
C LEU A 336 6.47 18.68 -19.67
N SER A 337 6.54 17.40 -20.01
CA SER A 337 6.37 16.32 -19.04
C SER A 337 7.42 16.34 -17.93
N LEU A 338 8.68 16.63 -18.27
CA LEU A 338 9.77 16.71 -17.31
C LEU A 338 9.66 17.96 -16.44
N MET A 339 9.36 19.11 -17.05
CA MET A 339 9.20 20.38 -16.36
C MET A 339 8.09 20.32 -15.31
N PHE A 340 6.91 19.81 -15.68
CA PHE A 340 5.79 19.71 -14.74
C PHE A 340 5.95 18.57 -13.73
N THR A 341 6.69 17.50 -14.07
CA THR A 341 7.14 16.52 -13.06
C THR A 341 7.97 17.19 -11.96
N LEU A 342 8.94 18.02 -12.33
CA LEU A 342 9.80 18.74 -11.37
C LEU A 342 9.01 19.80 -10.59
N TYR A 343 8.22 20.62 -11.30
CA TYR A 343 7.45 21.71 -10.71
C TYR A 343 6.41 21.21 -9.70
N CYS A 344 5.55 20.25 -10.10
CA CYS A 344 4.53 19.73 -9.21
C CYS A 344 5.14 18.98 -8.01
N ASN A 345 6.29 18.31 -8.19
CA ASN A 345 7.03 17.72 -7.06
C ASN A 345 7.55 18.80 -6.11
N ALA A 346 8.14 19.88 -6.62
CA ALA A 346 8.59 21.01 -5.81
C ALA A 346 7.45 21.59 -4.96
N ARG A 347 6.27 21.80 -5.57
CA ARG A 347 5.06 22.26 -4.87
C ARG A 347 4.65 21.32 -3.74
N ARG A 348 4.63 20.01 -3.98
CA ARG A 348 4.34 19.01 -2.93
C ARG A 348 5.36 19.06 -1.79
N ARG A 349 6.65 19.24 -2.08
CA ARG A 349 7.69 19.38 -1.05
C ARG A 349 7.51 20.66 -0.22
N GLU A 350 7.14 21.77 -0.86
CA GLU A 350 6.85 23.03 -0.17
C GLU A 350 5.65 22.87 0.79
N GLU A 351 4.56 22.23 0.34
CA GLU A 351 3.39 21.95 1.18
C GLU A 351 3.70 20.99 2.35
N GLN A 352 4.69 20.10 2.19
CA GLN A 352 5.20 19.25 3.27
C GLN A 352 6.18 19.97 4.21
N GLY A 353 6.52 21.24 3.96
CA GLY A 353 7.54 21.98 4.70
C GLY A 353 8.99 21.58 4.39
N LYS A 354 9.22 20.78 3.34
CA LYS A 354 10.55 20.32 2.90
C LYS A 354 11.17 21.34 1.93
N LEU A 355 11.40 22.56 2.43
CA LEU A 355 11.72 23.74 1.62
C LEU A 355 13.03 23.63 0.83
N ASP A 356 14.07 23.03 1.40
CA ASP A 356 15.35 22.82 0.70
C ASP A 356 15.20 21.86 -0.50
N MET A 357 14.37 20.82 -0.36
CA MET A 357 14.07 19.88 -1.45
C MET A 357 13.21 20.54 -2.53
N ALA A 358 12.22 21.33 -2.14
CA ALA A 358 11.42 22.13 -3.07
C ALA A 358 12.31 23.06 -3.90
N SER A 359 13.21 23.78 -3.24
CA SER A 359 14.14 24.68 -3.89
C SER A 359 15.10 23.95 -4.83
N LEU A 360 15.62 22.78 -4.46
CA LEU A 360 16.48 21.97 -5.33
C LEU A 360 15.77 21.60 -6.66
N LEU A 361 14.51 21.19 -6.57
CA LEU A 361 13.69 20.86 -7.74
C LEU A 361 13.41 22.10 -8.62
N LEU A 362 13.14 23.25 -7.99
CA LEU A 362 12.98 24.54 -8.68
C LEU A 362 14.28 24.99 -9.36
N TYR A 363 15.45 24.76 -8.75
CA TYR A 363 16.75 25.01 -9.39
C TYR A 363 16.96 24.13 -10.62
N ARG A 364 16.60 22.84 -10.54
CA ARG A 364 16.71 21.95 -11.70
C ARG A 364 15.75 22.36 -12.82
N LEU A 365 14.54 22.79 -12.48
CA LEU A 365 13.58 23.34 -13.44
C LEU A 365 14.10 24.61 -14.12
N LEU A 366 14.65 25.54 -13.34
CA LEU A 366 15.28 26.76 -13.84
C LEU A 366 16.44 26.47 -14.81
N GLU A 367 17.27 25.48 -14.49
CA GLU A 367 18.34 25.02 -15.40
C GLU A 367 17.79 24.39 -16.67
N LEU A 368 16.75 23.56 -16.57
CA LEU A 368 16.09 22.96 -17.71
C LEU A 368 15.49 24.01 -18.65
N ILE A 369 14.88 25.09 -18.13
CA ILE A 369 14.37 26.21 -18.95
C ILE A 369 15.50 26.80 -19.81
N SER A 370 16.66 27.10 -19.21
CA SER A 370 17.80 27.62 -19.97
C SER A 370 18.34 26.61 -20.98
N GLN A 371 18.42 25.33 -20.63
CA GLN A 371 18.90 24.26 -21.51
C GLN A 371 18.02 24.14 -22.76
N VAL A 372 16.70 24.14 -22.56
CA VAL A 372 15.73 24.06 -23.66
C VAL A 372 15.85 25.23 -24.61
N ARG A 373 15.95 26.46 -24.09
CA ARG A 373 16.11 27.64 -24.95
C ARG A 373 17.43 27.65 -25.70
N LEU A 374 18.53 27.24 -25.07
CA LEU A 374 19.83 27.13 -25.74
C LEU A 374 19.83 26.04 -26.83
N ALA A 375 19.10 24.94 -26.63
CA ALA A 375 18.94 23.90 -27.63
C ALA A 375 18.26 24.39 -28.91
N VAL A 376 17.34 25.37 -28.83
CA VAL A 376 16.76 26.04 -30.02
C VAL A 376 17.86 26.73 -30.86
N HIS A 377 18.91 27.23 -30.20
CA HIS A 377 20.09 27.80 -30.85
C HIS A 377 21.17 26.76 -31.19
N GLY A 378 20.87 25.47 -31.03
CA GLY A 378 21.80 24.36 -31.34
C GLY A 378 22.85 24.09 -30.27
N LEU A 379 22.68 24.60 -29.05
CA LEU A 379 23.70 24.53 -28.00
C LEU A 379 23.34 23.53 -26.88
N ASP A 380 24.20 22.55 -26.66
CA ASP A 380 24.24 21.75 -25.43
C ASP A 380 25.06 22.47 -24.35
N THR A 381 24.48 22.67 -23.17
CA THR A 381 25.17 23.30 -22.03
C THR A 381 26.42 22.56 -21.54
N GLY A 382 26.52 21.24 -21.71
CA GLY A 382 27.68 20.48 -21.21
C GLY A 382 28.85 20.35 -22.19
N ALA A 383 28.60 20.53 -23.48
CA ALA A 383 29.59 20.48 -24.55
C ALA A 383 29.09 21.32 -25.74
N PRO A 384 29.06 22.66 -25.59
CA PRO A 384 28.48 23.56 -26.57
C PRO A 384 29.31 23.59 -27.87
N ASP A 385 28.61 23.58 -29.00
CA ASP A 385 29.20 23.80 -30.33
C ASP A 385 28.81 25.18 -30.86
N TYR A 386 29.73 26.13 -30.76
CA TYR A 386 29.53 27.51 -31.21
C TYR A 386 29.83 27.74 -32.69
N SER A 387 30.19 26.71 -33.45
CA SER A 387 30.52 26.84 -34.88
C SER A 387 29.40 27.49 -35.70
N ARG A 388 28.16 27.39 -35.23
CA ARG A 388 26.95 27.94 -35.85
C ARG A 388 26.51 29.30 -35.30
N CYS A 389 27.22 29.87 -34.32
CA CYS A 389 26.73 31.01 -33.53
C CYS A 389 27.49 32.32 -33.73
N HIS A 390 28.18 32.54 -34.85
CA HIS A 390 29.01 33.74 -35.10
C HIS A 390 29.87 34.10 -33.87
N ALA A 391 30.74 33.16 -33.47
CA ALA A 391 31.36 33.13 -32.13
C ALA A 391 32.02 34.44 -31.66
N GLU A 392 32.66 35.18 -32.56
CA GLU A 392 33.30 36.47 -32.22
C GLU A 392 32.28 37.56 -31.82
N GLU A 393 31.18 37.68 -32.57
CA GLU A 393 30.10 38.63 -32.28
C GLU A 393 29.38 38.25 -30.98
N LEU A 394 29.13 36.96 -30.80
CA LEU A 394 28.53 36.43 -29.58
C LEU A 394 29.41 36.70 -28.36
N LEU A 395 30.72 36.49 -28.46
CA LEU A 395 31.68 36.78 -27.39
C LEU A 395 31.72 38.28 -27.04
N SER A 396 31.71 39.14 -28.06
CA SER A 396 31.66 40.60 -27.88
C SER A 396 30.38 41.02 -27.15
N THR A 397 29.23 40.50 -27.57
CA THR A 397 27.93 40.81 -26.97
C THR A 397 27.82 40.25 -25.55
N LEU A 398 28.31 39.02 -25.32
CA LEU A 398 28.40 38.39 -24.00
C LEU A 398 29.19 39.27 -23.04
N ASN A 399 30.40 39.70 -23.44
CA ASN A 399 31.24 40.58 -22.64
C ASN A 399 30.55 41.92 -22.35
N SER A 400 29.89 42.51 -23.34
CA SER A 400 29.13 43.75 -23.16
C SER A 400 28.02 43.60 -22.11
N ARG A 401 27.25 42.51 -22.15
CA ARG A 401 26.19 42.26 -21.16
C ARG A 401 26.75 41.90 -19.77
N TYR A 402 27.87 41.17 -19.71
CA TYR A 402 28.48 40.73 -18.46
C TYR A 402 29.12 41.87 -17.65
N LYS A 403 29.58 42.95 -18.32
CA LYS A 403 30.17 44.14 -17.64
C LYS A 403 29.30 44.67 -16.51
N ASN A 404 27.97 44.60 -16.66
CA ASN A 404 27.01 45.08 -15.65
C ASN A 404 26.92 44.19 -14.40
N PHE A 405 27.54 43.02 -14.42
CA PHE A 405 27.49 42.03 -13.35
C PHE A 405 28.85 41.83 -12.68
N ASN A 406 29.99 42.14 -13.29
CA ASN A 406 31.27 41.84 -12.63
C ASN A 406 32.34 42.93 -12.77
N GLY A 407 33.10 43.11 -11.68
CA GLY A 407 34.15 44.11 -11.50
C GLY A 407 35.45 43.83 -12.26
N GLY A 408 35.37 43.55 -13.56
CA GLY A 408 36.53 43.50 -14.46
C GLY A 408 36.83 42.18 -15.16
N HIS A 409 36.06 41.11 -14.94
CA HIS A 409 36.26 39.85 -15.67
C HIS A 409 35.79 39.98 -17.13
N VAL A 410 36.65 39.57 -18.07
CA VAL A 410 36.39 39.57 -19.52
C VAL A 410 36.61 38.15 -20.04
N PHE A 411 35.62 37.63 -20.77
CA PHE A 411 35.75 36.36 -21.47
C PHE A 411 36.64 36.53 -22.70
N HIS A 412 37.72 35.76 -22.76
CA HIS A 412 38.60 35.69 -23.94
C HIS A 412 38.14 34.65 -24.95
N THR A 413 37.38 33.65 -24.50
CA THR A 413 36.74 32.62 -25.31
C THR A 413 35.33 32.37 -24.79
N LEU A 414 34.48 31.78 -25.64
CA LEU A 414 33.16 31.31 -25.18
C LEU A 414 33.33 30.12 -24.21
N PRO A 415 32.43 29.94 -23.23
CA PRO A 415 32.59 28.92 -22.20
C PRO A 415 32.59 27.49 -22.77
N GLU A 416 33.54 26.66 -22.36
CA GLU A 416 33.56 25.22 -22.71
C GLU A 416 32.44 24.44 -22.01
N GLN A 417 31.88 24.98 -20.94
CA GLN A 417 30.64 24.51 -20.29
C GLN A 417 29.79 25.71 -19.88
N ILE A 418 28.48 25.60 -20.09
CA ILE A 418 27.53 26.68 -19.82
C ILE A 418 26.88 26.42 -18.45
N SER A 419 27.31 27.18 -17.44
CA SER A 419 26.64 27.20 -16.13
C SER A 419 25.25 27.86 -16.22
N LEU A 420 24.39 27.63 -15.23
CA LEU A 420 23.04 28.19 -15.17
C LEU A 420 22.99 29.69 -15.47
N PHE A 421 23.78 30.51 -14.74
CA PHE A 421 23.78 31.95 -14.94
C PHE A 421 24.32 32.34 -16.34
N TYR A 422 25.36 31.65 -16.82
CA TYR A 422 25.90 31.89 -18.15
C TYR A 422 24.95 31.49 -19.26
N GLY A 423 24.08 30.50 -19.04
CA GLY A 423 23.06 30.11 -19.99
C GLY A 423 22.08 31.24 -20.26
N TYR A 424 21.52 31.82 -19.20
CA TYR A 424 20.63 33.00 -19.33
C TYR A 424 21.35 34.23 -19.89
N LEU A 425 22.64 34.42 -19.57
CA LEU A 425 23.43 35.52 -20.12
C LEU A 425 23.70 35.34 -21.62
N LEU A 426 23.98 34.11 -22.08
CA LEU A 426 24.12 33.77 -23.49
C LEU A 426 22.81 33.94 -24.24
N LEU A 427 21.69 33.48 -23.70
CA LEU A 427 20.35 33.73 -24.26
C LEU A 427 20.10 35.24 -24.41
N SER A 428 20.50 36.01 -23.40
CA SER A 428 20.49 37.47 -23.46
C SER A 428 21.34 37.99 -24.62
N ALA A 429 22.59 37.55 -24.74
CA ALA A 429 23.49 37.96 -25.82
C ALA A 429 22.95 37.62 -27.22
N MET A 430 22.30 36.46 -27.37
CA MET A 430 21.63 36.00 -28.59
C MET A 430 20.30 36.71 -28.88
N LYS A 431 19.84 37.59 -27.97
CA LYS A 431 18.53 38.26 -28.04
C LYS A 431 17.35 37.28 -28.12
N ASP A 432 17.46 36.16 -27.40
CA ASP A 432 16.37 35.18 -27.28
C ASP A 432 15.11 35.82 -26.67
N GLU A 433 13.95 35.39 -27.14
CA GLU A 433 12.65 35.93 -26.69
C GLU A 433 12.44 35.78 -25.18
N LEU A 434 12.91 34.67 -24.58
CA LEU A 434 12.84 34.47 -23.13
C LEU A 434 13.70 35.50 -22.38
N ALA A 435 14.86 35.85 -22.94
CA ALA A 435 15.83 36.71 -22.28
C ALA A 435 15.33 38.15 -22.06
N ALA A 436 14.33 38.60 -22.83
CA ALA A 436 13.68 39.89 -22.63
C ALA A 436 12.85 39.96 -21.33
N LYS A 437 12.43 38.80 -20.81
CA LYS A 437 11.62 38.68 -19.58
C LYS A 437 12.46 38.35 -18.34
N VAL A 438 13.74 38.02 -18.51
CA VAL A 438 14.61 37.60 -17.40
C VAL A 438 15.27 38.80 -16.72
N ASN A 439 14.99 39.01 -15.43
CA ASN A 439 15.80 39.91 -14.61
C ASN A 439 17.11 39.23 -14.18
N LEU A 440 18.16 39.39 -14.99
CA LEU A 440 19.47 38.77 -14.77
C LEU A 440 20.10 39.14 -13.41
N LYS A 441 19.81 40.32 -12.84
CA LYS A 441 20.33 40.72 -11.52
C LYS A 441 19.66 39.92 -10.40
N SER A 442 18.34 39.80 -10.46
CA SER A 442 17.56 38.97 -9.52
C SER A 442 17.97 37.50 -9.60
N LEU A 443 18.03 36.96 -10.83
CA LEU A 443 18.45 35.58 -11.11
C LEU A 443 19.84 35.29 -10.51
N ARG A 444 20.82 36.18 -10.75
CA ARG A 444 22.17 36.00 -10.20
C ARG A 444 22.17 35.96 -8.67
N GLY A 445 21.40 36.83 -8.02
CA GLY A 445 21.29 36.86 -6.57
C GLY A 445 20.76 35.53 -6.01
N GLN A 446 19.72 34.97 -6.64
CA GLN A 446 19.16 33.67 -6.23
C GLN A 446 20.17 32.53 -6.47
N VAL A 447 20.79 32.46 -7.66
CA VAL A 447 21.80 31.45 -7.97
C VAL A 447 22.99 31.52 -7.02
N GLN A 448 23.43 32.72 -6.61
CA GLN A 448 24.48 32.87 -5.61
C GLN A 448 24.04 32.45 -4.21
N ALA A 449 22.81 32.78 -3.81
CA ALA A 449 22.27 32.35 -2.53
C ALA A 449 22.24 30.83 -2.41
N ARG A 450 21.91 30.11 -3.51
CA ARG A 450 21.99 28.64 -3.57
C ARG A 450 23.32 28.07 -3.07
N ASN A 451 24.44 28.70 -3.43
CA ASN A 451 25.76 28.14 -3.18
C ASN A 451 26.03 27.95 -1.69
N TYR A 452 25.37 28.73 -0.83
CA TYR A 452 25.48 28.62 0.61
C TYR A 452 24.54 27.58 1.23
N ASN A 453 23.60 27.01 0.45
CA ASN A 453 22.62 26.07 0.95
C ASN A 453 23.17 24.64 1.10
N ILE A 454 22.52 23.86 1.96
CA ILE A 454 22.91 22.49 2.35
C ILE A 454 22.98 21.48 1.19
N PHE A 455 22.21 21.66 0.12
CA PHE A 455 22.25 20.81 -1.08
C PHE A 455 23.15 21.35 -2.22
N ALA A 456 24.05 22.28 -1.90
CA ALA A 456 25.04 22.81 -2.83
C ALA A 456 26.45 22.75 -2.22
N HIS A 457 27.01 23.89 -1.83
CA HIS A 457 28.39 23.98 -1.34
C HIS A 457 28.50 24.58 0.07
N GLY A 458 27.37 24.85 0.74
CA GLY A 458 27.35 25.45 2.07
C GLY A 458 26.51 24.66 3.07
N PHE A 459 26.06 25.33 4.13
CA PHE A 459 25.38 24.73 5.29
C PHE A 459 24.09 25.45 5.69
N ASP A 460 23.66 26.45 4.91
CA ASP A 460 22.45 27.22 5.19
C ASP A 460 21.19 26.40 4.81
N PHE A 461 20.12 26.65 5.56
CA PHE A 461 18.79 26.08 5.30
C PHE A 461 17.85 27.17 4.80
N ILE A 462 17.04 26.83 3.80
CA ILE A 462 16.13 27.78 3.17
C ILE A 462 14.89 27.99 4.04
N GLY A 463 14.63 29.25 4.39
CA GLY A 463 13.37 29.65 5.04
C GLY A 463 12.21 29.82 4.06
N ALA A 464 10.97 29.84 4.57
CA ALA A 464 9.75 29.91 3.76
C ALA A 464 9.72 31.13 2.81
N GLU A 465 10.11 32.31 3.28
CA GLU A 465 10.14 33.53 2.44
C GLU A 465 11.15 33.42 1.29
N GLN A 466 12.31 32.82 1.55
CA GLN A 466 13.33 32.63 0.52
C GLN A 466 12.88 31.60 -0.52
N CYS A 467 12.26 30.49 -0.08
CA CYS A 467 11.67 29.49 -0.97
C CYS A 467 10.57 30.11 -1.85
N ALA A 468 9.67 30.89 -1.26
CA ALA A 468 8.58 31.54 -1.98
C ALA A 468 9.09 32.54 -3.04
N ARG A 469 10.03 33.42 -2.68
CA ARG A 469 10.65 34.36 -3.64
C ARG A 469 11.38 33.65 -4.77
N PHE A 470 12.03 32.52 -4.48
CA PHE A 470 12.69 31.73 -5.50
C PHE A 470 11.68 31.03 -6.41
N ARG A 471 10.60 30.47 -5.85
CA ARG A 471 9.49 29.90 -6.61
C ARG A 471 8.86 30.92 -7.55
N GLU A 472 8.56 32.13 -7.08
CA GLU A 472 8.02 33.22 -7.91
C GLU A 472 8.91 33.51 -9.13
N LEU A 473 10.22 33.64 -8.93
CA LEU A 473 11.18 33.83 -10.04
C LEU A 473 11.13 32.68 -11.07
N VAL A 474 11.03 31.42 -10.60
CA VAL A 474 10.97 30.26 -11.48
C VAL A 474 9.62 30.18 -12.20
N GLU A 475 8.52 30.51 -11.52
CA GLU A 475 7.18 30.57 -12.11
C GLU A 475 7.10 31.65 -13.20
N ASP A 476 7.66 32.85 -12.99
CA ASP A 476 7.72 33.92 -14.00
C ASP A 476 8.44 33.46 -15.27
N LEU A 477 9.55 32.73 -15.11
CA LEU A 477 10.35 32.21 -16.24
C LEU A 477 9.68 31.04 -16.94
N LEU A 478 9.01 30.16 -16.19
CA LEU A 478 8.20 29.09 -16.74
C LEU A 478 7.06 29.68 -17.56
N GLU A 479 6.35 30.67 -17.03
CA GLU A 479 5.24 31.34 -17.72
C GLU A 479 5.71 32.07 -18.99
N ALA A 480 6.87 32.74 -18.93
CA ALA A 480 7.48 33.35 -20.11
C ALA A 480 7.85 32.33 -21.19
N LEU A 481 8.36 31.15 -20.81
CA LEU A 481 8.64 30.06 -21.75
C LEU A 481 7.36 29.51 -22.37
N LEU A 482 6.35 29.23 -21.56
CA LEU A 482 5.07 28.70 -22.02
C LEU A 482 4.34 29.68 -22.94
N ALA A 483 4.45 30.98 -22.68
CA ALA A 483 3.93 32.01 -23.57
C ALA A 483 4.57 31.98 -24.97
N VAL A 484 5.88 31.73 -25.07
CA VAL A 484 6.56 31.53 -26.38
C VAL A 484 6.02 30.30 -27.11
N TRP A 485 5.56 29.29 -26.37
CA TRP A 485 4.98 28.08 -26.93
C TRP A 485 3.48 28.16 -27.17
N GLY A 486 2.79 29.17 -26.63
CA GLY A 486 1.32 29.25 -26.66
C GLY A 486 0.64 28.23 -25.74
N GLU A 487 1.30 27.86 -24.63
CA GLU A 487 0.77 26.96 -23.61
C GLU A 487 0.28 27.73 -22.38
N ASP A 488 -0.72 27.19 -21.69
CA ASP A 488 -1.22 27.73 -20.43
C ASP A 488 -0.68 26.95 -19.23
N ARG A 489 -0.03 27.66 -18.29
CA ARG A 489 0.59 27.04 -17.11
C ARG A 489 -0.43 26.34 -16.22
N PHE A 490 -1.57 26.98 -15.96
CA PHE A 490 -2.57 26.46 -15.03
C PHE A 490 -3.24 25.19 -15.58
N GLN A 491 -3.54 25.14 -16.88
CA GLN A 491 -4.09 23.96 -17.53
C GLN A 491 -3.11 22.78 -17.50
N LEU A 492 -1.82 23.04 -17.72
CA LEU A 492 -0.80 22.00 -17.60
C LEU A 492 -0.62 21.54 -16.16
N GLU A 493 -0.53 22.47 -15.20
CA GLU A 493 -0.41 22.16 -13.78
C GLU A 493 -1.55 21.25 -13.30
N GLU A 494 -2.81 21.55 -13.66
CA GLU A 494 -3.96 20.73 -13.28
C GLU A 494 -3.91 19.31 -13.89
N LYS A 495 -3.35 19.13 -15.09
CA LYS A 495 -3.17 17.80 -15.69
C LYS A 495 -2.07 16.98 -15.01
N PHE A 496 -1.03 17.62 -14.47
CA PHE A 496 0.08 16.96 -13.76
C PHE A 496 -0.17 16.83 -12.25
N LYS A 497 -1.21 17.47 -11.72
CA LYS A 497 -1.61 17.34 -10.32
C LYS A 497 -2.04 15.92 -10.00
N PHE A 498 -1.48 15.36 -8.95
CA PHE A 498 -1.81 14.00 -8.55
C PHE A 498 -3.27 13.94 -8.09
N VAL A 499 -3.98 12.93 -8.58
CA VAL A 499 -5.39 12.71 -8.31
C VAL A 499 -5.56 12.33 -6.85
N ILE A 500 -6.40 13.09 -6.15
CA ILE A 500 -6.92 12.70 -4.84
C ILE A 500 -8.32 12.11 -5.08
N PRO A 501 -8.53 10.81 -4.81
CA PRO A 501 -9.83 10.19 -4.94
C PRO A 501 -10.84 10.92 -4.04
N GLN A 502 -11.99 11.29 -4.60
CA GLN A 502 -13.08 11.85 -3.79
C GLN A 502 -13.87 10.72 -3.12
N ARG A 503 -14.54 11.04 -2.01
CA ARG A 503 -15.55 10.16 -1.42
C ARG A 503 -16.61 9.90 -2.50
N GLY A 504 -16.84 8.62 -2.81
CA GLY A 504 -18.01 8.19 -3.57
C GLY A 504 -19.25 8.27 -2.71
#